data_AF-A9WSY9-F1
#
_entry.id   AF-A9WSY9-F1
#
_cell.length_a   1.000
_cell.length_b   1.000
_cell.length_c   1.000
_cell.angle_alpha   90.00
_cell.angle_beta   90.00
_cell.angle_gamma   90.00
#
_symmetry.space_group_name_H-M   'P 1'
#
loop_
_entity.id
_entity.type
_entity.pdbx_description
1 polymer ?
#
loop_
_entity_poly.entity_id
_entity_poly.type
_entity_poly.pdbx_seq_one_letter_code
_entity_poly.pdbx_strand_id
1 'polypeptide(L)'
;MCDENSNAQKWEFVPGANDSRYIKNVANGKVLDLEGNNLIQTDLNTESTNQRWAVTKESKALYNLSALGSYVSVQTTAPGTPQSIRHTNGVGQVALITTNSPELDRKSSTWKIVPGLYDKTCISFQSLNFPQQYLSARDVNVATRGTDASVGGLLPGEGTFCPRVGSTPDTMSFDWSGNQGYALQNVGGVLKIGYRQSDNGDFERDTAWKFGQAWASPTP
;
A
#
# COMPACT_ATOMS: atom_id res chain seq x y z
N MET A 1 21.31 -16.18 1.72
CA MET A 1 20.73 -15.96 0.38
C MET A 1 19.58 -16.94 0.19
N CYS A 2 18.44 -16.48 -0.31
CA CYS A 2 17.37 -17.37 -0.74
C CYS A 2 17.80 -18.09 -2.03
N ASP A 3 17.48 -19.37 -2.15
CA ASP A 3 17.73 -20.20 -3.33
C ASP A 3 16.39 -20.62 -3.92
N GLU A 4 15.96 -19.92 -4.96
CA GLU A 4 14.68 -20.12 -5.65
C GLU A 4 14.60 -21.47 -6.38
N ASN A 5 15.72 -22.16 -6.57
CA ASN A 5 15.76 -23.49 -7.16
C ASN A 5 15.64 -24.60 -6.11
N SER A 6 15.83 -24.29 -4.83
CA SER A 6 15.75 -25.27 -3.75
C SER A 6 14.30 -25.51 -3.31
N ASN A 7 13.79 -26.71 -3.54
CA ASN A 7 12.47 -27.11 -3.02
C ASN A 7 12.40 -27.05 -1.48
N ALA A 8 13.54 -27.08 -0.78
CA ALA A 8 13.56 -26.95 0.68
C ALA A 8 13.10 -25.57 1.16
N GLN A 9 13.20 -24.55 0.31
CA GLN A 9 12.76 -23.18 0.58
C GLN A 9 11.40 -22.85 -0.03
N LYS A 10 10.74 -23.82 -0.69
CA LYS A 10 9.41 -23.66 -1.29
C LYS A 10 8.33 -24.26 -0.39
N TRP A 11 7.20 -23.56 -0.30
CA TRP A 11 6.09 -23.92 0.57
C TRP A 11 4.75 -23.74 -0.13
N GLU A 12 3.82 -24.66 0.11
CA GLU A 12 2.46 -24.68 -0.40
C GLU A 12 1.46 -24.42 0.73
N PHE A 13 0.44 -23.60 0.47
CA PHE A 13 -0.69 -23.42 1.37
C PHE A 13 -1.81 -24.39 0.97
N VAL A 14 -1.99 -25.45 1.74
CA VAL A 14 -2.98 -26.50 1.47
C VAL A 14 -4.26 -26.20 2.26
N PRO A 15 -5.46 -26.28 1.66
CA PRO A 15 -6.72 -26.10 2.39
C PRO A 15 -6.87 -27.05 3.58
N GLY A 16 -7.30 -26.50 4.72
CA GLY A 16 -7.68 -27.26 5.92
C GLY A 16 -9.15 -27.03 6.29
N ALA A 17 -9.58 -27.61 7.42
CA ALA A 17 -10.94 -27.41 7.94
C ALA A 17 -11.15 -25.97 8.46
N ASN A 18 -12.38 -25.47 8.46
CA ASN A 18 -12.76 -24.17 9.03
C ASN A 18 -11.90 -23.01 8.52
N ASP A 19 -11.73 -22.91 7.19
CA ASP A 19 -10.92 -21.90 6.50
C ASP A 19 -9.43 -21.85 6.87
N SER A 20 -8.92 -22.81 7.65
CA SER A 20 -7.50 -22.92 7.95
C SER A 20 -6.67 -23.34 6.72
N ARG A 21 -5.34 -23.21 6.84
CA ARG A 21 -4.36 -23.72 5.88
C ARG A 21 -3.31 -24.55 6.61
N TYR A 22 -2.83 -25.60 5.94
CA TYR A 22 -1.56 -26.24 6.28
C TYR A 22 -0.45 -25.58 5.47
N ILE A 23 0.71 -25.34 6.08
CA ILE A 23 1.89 -24.77 5.39
C ILE A 23 2.84 -25.93 5.12
N LYS A 24 2.81 -26.46 3.89
CA LYS A 24 3.49 -27.69 3.47
C LYS A 24 4.80 -27.38 2.76
N ASN A 25 5.90 -28.00 3.18
CA ASN A 25 7.18 -27.86 2.50
C ASN A 25 7.20 -28.69 1.20
N VAL A 26 7.66 -28.10 0.10
CA VAL A 26 7.66 -28.76 -1.21
C VAL A 26 8.72 -29.86 -1.31
N ALA A 27 9.85 -29.76 -0.61
CA ALA A 27 10.90 -30.77 -0.68
C ALA A 27 10.53 -32.09 0.02
N ASN A 28 9.89 -32.01 1.20
CA ASN A 28 9.66 -33.20 2.02
C ASN A 28 8.18 -33.50 2.28
N GLY A 29 7.26 -32.62 1.86
CA GLY A 29 5.82 -32.82 2.00
C GLY A 29 5.28 -32.68 3.43
N LYS A 30 6.13 -32.38 4.41
CA LYS A 30 5.74 -32.14 5.81
C LYS A 30 5.13 -30.77 6.00
N VAL A 31 4.34 -30.62 7.05
CA VAL A 31 3.65 -29.37 7.38
C VAL A 31 4.24 -28.73 8.62
N LEU A 32 4.14 -27.40 8.73
CA LEU A 32 4.47 -26.70 9.96
C LEU A 32 3.54 -27.10 11.10
N ASP A 33 4.14 -27.39 12.25
CA ASP A 33 3.49 -27.81 13.47
C ASP A 33 4.10 -27.07 14.66
N LEU A 34 3.27 -26.73 15.65
CA LEU A 34 3.70 -26.15 16.91
C LEU A 34 3.76 -27.24 17.98
N GLU A 35 4.98 -27.67 18.32
CA GLU A 35 5.24 -28.63 19.39
C GLU A 35 5.81 -27.89 20.61
N GLY A 36 4.96 -27.69 21.62
CA GLY A 36 5.28 -26.82 22.75
C GLY A 36 5.48 -25.37 22.29
N ASN A 37 6.68 -24.84 22.47
CA ASN A 37 7.07 -23.49 22.01
C ASN A 37 7.88 -23.52 20.70
N ASN A 38 8.08 -24.68 20.09
CA ASN A 38 8.93 -24.83 18.92
C ASN A 38 8.08 -24.98 17.66
N LEU A 39 8.47 -24.27 16.61
CA LEU A 39 7.95 -24.49 15.27
C LEU A 39 8.77 -25.59 14.60
N ILE A 40 8.12 -26.69 14.24
CA ILE A 40 8.74 -27.87 13.63
C ILE A 40 8.04 -28.26 12.33
N GLN A 41 8.59 -29.24 11.60
CA GLN A 41 7.95 -29.87 10.44
C GLN A 41 7.59 -31.33 10.76
N THR A 42 6.32 -31.70 10.63
CA THR A 42 5.82 -33.07 10.89
C THR A 42 4.93 -33.56 9.75
N ASP A 43 4.61 -34.85 9.75
CA ASP A 43 3.63 -35.38 8.78
C ASP A 43 2.24 -34.77 9.04
N LEU A 44 1.48 -34.57 7.96
CA LEU A 44 0.15 -33.98 8.04
C LEU A 44 -0.77 -34.86 8.89
N ASN A 45 -1.25 -34.29 9.98
CA ASN A 45 -2.28 -34.82 10.83
C ASN A 45 -3.50 -33.90 10.76
N THR A 46 -4.55 -34.34 10.04
CA THR A 46 -5.75 -33.53 9.84
C THR A 46 -6.47 -33.23 11.14
N GLU A 47 -6.28 -34.00 12.21
CA GLU A 47 -6.90 -33.76 13.52
C GLU A 47 -6.10 -32.78 14.39
N SER A 48 -4.86 -32.48 14.04
CA SER A 48 -4.02 -31.55 14.80
C SER A 48 -4.44 -30.11 14.55
N THR A 49 -4.88 -29.41 15.61
CA THR A 49 -5.09 -27.96 15.56
C THR A 49 -3.78 -27.19 15.47
N ASN A 50 -2.66 -27.78 15.92
CA ASN A 50 -1.34 -27.13 15.92
C ASN A 50 -0.71 -27.07 14.52
N GLN A 51 -1.27 -27.81 13.55
CA GLN A 51 -0.88 -27.75 12.14
C GLN A 51 -1.80 -26.84 11.31
N ARG A 52 -2.87 -26.30 11.91
CA ARG A 52 -3.87 -25.49 11.22
C ARG A 52 -3.60 -24.01 11.45
N TRP A 53 -3.16 -23.35 10.39
CA TRP A 53 -2.82 -21.94 10.42
C TRP A 53 -3.96 -21.10 9.88
N ALA A 54 -4.35 -20.07 10.61
CA ALA A 54 -5.17 -19.02 10.05
C ALA A 54 -4.27 -18.13 9.19
N VAL A 55 -4.61 -17.95 7.92
CA VAL A 55 -4.00 -16.88 7.12
C VAL A 55 -4.72 -15.60 7.48
N THR A 56 -4.25 -14.96 8.55
CA THR A 56 -4.72 -13.62 8.90
C THR A 56 -3.97 -12.62 8.03
N LYS A 57 -4.74 -11.71 7.42
CA LYS A 57 -4.16 -10.58 6.71
C LYS A 57 -3.71 -9.55 7.74
N GLU A 58 -2.59 -9.81 8.39
CA GLU A 58 -1.86 -8.85 9.22
C GLU A 58 -1.37 -7.73 8.28
N SER A 59 -2.17 -6.69 8.17
CA SER A 59 -2.10 -5.66 7.14
C SER A 59 -0.77 -4.90 7.15
N LYS A 60 0.18 -5.27 6.28
CA LYS A 60 1.27 -4.37 5.85
C LYS A 60 1.65 -4.41 4.35
N ALA A 61 1.18 -5.39 3.59
CA ALA A 61 1.33 -5.35 2.13
C ALA A 61 0.32 -6.30 1.48
N LEU A 62 -0.66 -5.76 0.77
CA LEU A 62 -1.15 -6.50 -0.40
C LEU A 62 0.11 -6.72 -1.26
N TYR A 63 0.49 -7.98 -1.46
CA TYR A 63 1.72 -8.47 -2.12
C TYR A 63 1.89 -8.03 -3.59
N ASN A 64 1.16 -7.01 -4.02
CA ASN A 64 1.23 -6.42 -5.35
C ASN A 64 0.99 -4.90 -5.30
N LEU A 65 1.71 -4.19 -4.41
CA LEU A 65 1.91 -2.75 -4.54
C LEU A 65 2.80 -2.51 -5.77
N SER A 66 2.31 -2.67 -7.01
CA SER A 66 2.96 -2.27 -8.28
C SER A 66 4.49 -2.12 -8.16
N ALA A 67 5.25 -3.20 -8.36
CA ALA A 67 6.68 -3.36 -8.05
C ALA A 67 7.43 -2.03 -7.83
N LEU A 68 8.03 -1.82 -6.65
CA LEU A 68 8.83 -0.63 -6.34
C LEU A 68 9.62 -0.15 -7.57
N GLY A 69 9.44 1.13 -7.92
CA GLY A 69 9.91 1.72 -9.17
C GLY A 69 8.85 1.84 -10.25
N SER A 70 7.69 1.20 -10.11
CA SER A 70 6.56 1.31 -11.04
C SER A 70 5.86 2.66 -10.94
N TYR A 71 5.32 3.09 -12.08
CA TYR A 71 4.43 4.24 -12.16
C TYR A 71 2.98 3.77 -12.11
N VAL A 72 2.16 4.43 -11.29
CA VAL A 72 0.74 4.12 -11.10
C VAL A 72 -0.11 5.38 -11.01
N SER A 73 -1.41 5.19 -11.14
CA SER A 73 -2.41 6.11 -10.58
C SER A 73 -2.90 5.58 -9.24
N VAL A 74 -3.31 6.48 -8.34
CA VAL A 74 -3.93 6.13 -7.05
C VAL A 74 -5.36 6.63 -7.09
N GLN A 75 -6.33 5.73 -7.06
CA GLN A 75 -7.71 5.99 -7.45
C GLN A 75 -8.68 5.81 -6.29
N THR A 76 -9.71 6.64 -6.24
CA THR A 76 -10.85 6.46 -5.34
C THR A 76 -11.68 5.23 -5.74
N THR A 77 -12.44 4.70 -4.79
CA THR A 77 -13.27 3.50 -4.99
C THR A 77 -14.76 3.80 -5.00
N ALA A 78 -15.14 5.08 -4.95
CA ALA A 78 -16.53 5.50 -4.97
C ALA A 78 -17.24 5.02 -6.25
N PRO A 79 -18.54 4.68 -6.18
CA PRO A 79 -19.31 4.27 -7.36
C PRO A 79 -19.24 5.32 -8.49
N GLY A 80 -19.06 4.86 -9.73
CA GLY A 80 -18.90 5.72 -10.90
C GLY A 80 -17.51 5.62 -11.51
N THR A 81 -17.06 6.68 -12.19
CA THR A 81 -15.71 6.71 -12.77
C THR A 81 -14.69 7.03 -11.67
N PRO A 82 -13.71 6.14 -11.41
CA PRO A 82 -12.69 6.39 -10.40
C PRO A 82 -11.96 7.71 -10.65
N GLN A 83 -11.83 8.52 -9.60
CA GLN A 83 -11.02 9.73 -9.64
C GLN A 83 -9.63 9.41 -9.13
N SER A 84 -8.62 10.15 -9.57
CA SER A 84 -7.22 9.89 -9.23
C SER A 84 -6.62 10.99 -8.37
N ILE A 85 -5.74 10.61 -7.45
CA ILE A 85 -4.86 11.52 -6.74
C ILE A 85 -4.01 12.27 -7.76
N ARG A 86 -4.01 13.59 -7.60
CA ARG A 86 -3.34 14.53 -8.48
C ARG A 86 -2.74 15.65 -7.63
N HIS A 87 -1.70 16.29 -8.15
CA HIS A 87 -1.31 17.61 -7.67
C HIS A 87 -1.53 18.71 -8.73
N THR A 88 -1.82 19.91 -8.26
CA THR A 88 -1.93 21.13 -9.07
C THR A 88 -1.28 22.28 -8.30
N ASN A 89 -0.28 22.94 -8.89
CA ASN A 89 0.51 23.97 -8.21
C ASN A 89 1.04 23.50 -6.83
N GLY A 90 1.40 22.22 -6.73
CA GLY A 90 1.88 21.61 -5.49
C GLY A 90 0.81 21.20 -4.49
N VAL A 91 -0.47 21.53 -4.70
CA VAL A 91 -1.57 21.14 -3.78
C VAL A 91 -2.11 19.77 -4.17
N GLY A 92 -2.26 18.87 -3.18
CA GLY A 92 -2.84 17.55 -3.36
C GLY A 92 -4.36 17.58 -3.45
N GLN A 93 -4.91 16.92 -4.46
CA GLN A 93 -6.34 16.84 -4.72
C GLN A 93 -6.71 15.50 -5.38
N VAL A 94 -7.99 15.25 -5.51
CA VAL A 94 -8.57 14.14 -6.28
C VAL A 94 -9.30 14.73 -7.48
N ALA A 95 -9.04 14.20 -8.67
CA ALA A 95 -9.63 14.71 -9.91
C ALA A 95 -10.02 13.57 -10.86
N LEU A 96 -11.03 13.80 -11.70
CA LEU A 96 -11.33 12.89 -12.80
C LEU A 96 -10.21 13.00 -13.85
N ILE A 97 -9.53 11.89 -14.10
CA ILE A 97 -8.48 11.78 -15.11
C ILE A 97 -8.84 10.65 -16.06
N THR A 98 -8.69 10.91 -17.36
CA THR A 98 -8.94 9.95 -18.43
C THR A 98 -7.76 9.95 -19.39
N THR A 99 -7.75 9.02 -20.35
CA THR A 99 -6.77 9.00 -21.44
C THR A 99 -6.81 10.28 -22.30
N ASN A 100 -7.97 10.95 -22.37
CA ASN A 100 -8.17 12.18 -23.14
C ASN A 100 -7.90 13.45 -22.33
N SER A 101 -7.63 13.36 -21.02
CA SER A 101 -7.27 14.52 -20.21
C SER A 101 -5.95 15.16 -20.70
N PRO A 102 -5.71 16.46 -20.48
CA PRO A 102 -4.45 17.12 -20.84
C PRO A 102 -3.23 16.36 -20.34
N GLU A 103 -2.13 16.37 -21.09
CA GLU A 103 -0.93 15.61 -20.73
C GLU A 103 -0.37 15.99 -19.35
N LEU A 104 -0.39 17.28 -19.02
CA LEU A 104 0.04 17.77 -17.71
C LEU A 104 -0.79 17.16 -16.56
N ASP A 105 -2.10 17.04 -16.76
CA ASP A 105 -3.03 16.45 -15.80
C ASP A 105 -2.77 14.97 -15.59
N ARG A 106 -2.53 14.24 -16.69
CA ARG A 106 -2.16 12.83 -16.64
C ARG A 106 -0.81 12.63 -15.93
N LYS A 107 0.18 13.47 -16.22
CA LYS A 107 1.49 13.41 -15.54
C LYS A 107 1.41 13.79 -14.06
N SER A 108 0.64 14.82 -13.70
CA SER A 108 0.50 15.24 -12.30
C SER A 108 -0.40 14.33 -11.47
N SER A 109 -1.06 13.35 -12.11
CA SER A 109 -1.80 12.25 -11.48
C SER A 109 -1.08 10.89 -11.58
N THR A 110 0.17 10.88 -12.06
CA THR A 110 0.99 9.67 -12.13
C THR A 110 2.12 9.73 -11.09
N TRP A 111 2.27 8.64 -10.34
CA TRP A 111 3.19 8.56 -9.20
C TRP A 111 4.11 7.35 -9.36
N LYS A 112 5.40 7.54 -9.14
CA LYS A 112 6.34 6.44 -8.96
C LYS A 112 6.31 5.99 -7.51
N ILE A 113 6.11 4.69 -7.29
CA ILE A 113 6.18 4.11 -5.94
C ILE A 113 7.64 3.84 -5.61
N VAL A 114 8.16 4.45 -4.55
CA VAL A 114 9.53 4.23 -4.06
C VAL A 114 9.52 3.81 -2.59
N PRO A 115 10.61 3.20 -2.08
CA PRO A 115 10.73 2.92 -0.65
C PRO A 115 10.52 4.21 0.16
N GLY A 116 9.82 4.10 1.29
CA GLY A 116 9.51 5.25 2.12
C GLY A 116 10.74 6.08 2.44
N LEU A 117 10.62 7.41 2.34
CA LEU A 117 11.72 8.33 2.60
C LEU A 117 12.19 8.28 4.05
N TYR A 118 11.28 8.00 5.00
CA TYR A 118 11.57 7.89 6.43
C TYR A 118 11.65 6.44 6.91
N ASP A 119 10.65 5.62 6.58
CA ASP A 119 10.60 4.19 6.90
C ASP A 119 10.60 3.37 5.61
N LYS A 120 11.68 2.61 5.38
CA LYS A 120 11.88 1.80 4.15
C LYS A 120 10.93 0.61 4.05
N THR A 121 10.24 0.25 5.13
CA THR A 121 9.18 -0.76 5.12
C THR A 121 7.83 -0.22 4.61
N CYS A 122 7.72 1.10 4.46
CA CYS A 122 6.58 1.81 3.89
C CYS A 122 6.92 2.37 2.49
N ILE A 123 6.02 3.19 1.91
CA ILE A 123 6.20 3.75 0.57
C ILE A 123 6.19 5.28 0.56
N SER A 124 6.73 5.86 -0.50
CA SER A 124 6.57 7.27 -0.86
C SER A 124 6.10 7.40 -2.30
N PHE A 125 5.26 8.40 -2.57
CA PHE A 125 4.73 8.67 -3.91
C PHE A 125 5.55 9.80 -4.56
N GLN A 126 6.48 9.46 -5.44
CA GLN A 126 7.27 10.43 -6.19
C GLN A 126 6.48 10.92 -7.40
N SER A 127 6.41 12.23 -7.62
CA SER A 127 5.68 12.79 -8.76
C SER A 127 6.36 12.49 -10.09
N LEU A 128 5.58 12.13 -11.12
CA LEU A 128 6.13 11.91 -12.45
C LEU A 128 6.65 13.22 -13.10
N ASN A 129 5.88 14.31 -13.07
CA ASN A 129 6.28 15.58 -13.69
C ASN A 129 7.21 16.44 -12.82
N PHE A 130 7.34 16.12 -11.52
CA PHE A 130 8.35 16.72 -10.63
C PHE A 130 9.12 15.62 -9.90
N PRO A 131 10.09 14.94 -10.54
CA PRO A 131 10.76 13.77 -9.96
C PRO A 131 11.47 14.01 -8.62
N GLN A 132 11.80 15.25 -8.28
CA GLN A 132 12.40 15.56 -6.97
C GLN A 132 11.35 15.84 -5.88
N GLN A 133 10.05 15.78 -6.20
CA GLN A 133 8.97 16.03 -5.27
C GLN A 133 8.12 14.79 -4.99
N TYR A 134 7.57 14.73 -3.79
CA TYR A 134 6.80 13.61 -3.28
C TYR A 134 5.49 14.10 -2.69
N LEU A 135 4.43 13.29 -2.78
CA LEU A 135 3.23 13.51 -1.99
C LEU A 135 3.62 13.53 -0.51
N SER A 136 3.12 14.51 0.22
CA SER A 136 3.52 14.78 1.60
C SER A 136 2.39 15.44 2.37
N ALA A 137 2.47 15.39 3.70
CA ALA A 137 1.54 16.08 4.57
C ALA A 137 2.24 16.90 5.66
N ARG A 138 1.62 18.02 6.04
CA ARG A 138 1.95 18.83 7.22
C ARG A 138 0.66 19.32 7.86
N ASP A 139 0.55 19.13 9.16
CA ASP A 139 -0.65 19.33 10.01
C ASP A 139 -1.84 18.47 9.55
N VAL A 140 -2.49 18.86 8.45
CA VAL A 140 -3.58 18.11 7.79
C VAL A 140 -3.58 18.25 6.27
N ASN A 141 -2.75 19.14 5.73
CA ASN A 141 -2.77 19.49 4.31
C ASN A 141 -1.82 18.58 3.53
N VAL A 142 -2.30 18.07 2.40
CA VAL A 142 -1.51 17.24 1.50
C VAL A 142 -1.03 18.08 0.31
N ALA A 143 0.26 17.97 0.00
CA ALA A 143 0.94 18.71 -1.05
C ALA A 143 2.13 17.92 -1.60
N THR A 144 2.69 18.33 -2.74
CA THR A 144 4.00 17.83 -3.17
C THR A 144 5.12 18.68 -2.58
N ARG A 145 6.17 18.03 -2.09
CA ARG A 145 7.36 18.70 -1.54
C ARG A 145 8.65 18.00 -1.93
N GLY A 146 9.69 18.80 -2.10
CA GLY A 146 11.05 18.31 -2.38
C GLY A 146 11.79 17.87 -1.12
N THR A 147 12.91 17.18 -1.30
CA THR A 147 13.78 16.72 -0.19
C THR A 147 14.84 17.72 0.23
N ASP A 148 14.99 18.85 -0.47
CA ASP A 148 16.00 19.86 -0.16
C ASP A 148 15.63 20.65 1.10
N ALA A 149 16.34 20.34 2.19
CA ALA A 149 16.12 20.97 3.48
C ALA A 149 16.45 22.47 3.49
N SER A 150 17.33 22.95 2.59
CA SER A 150 17.77 24.36 2.55
C SER A 150 16.65 25.33 2.16
N VAL A 151 15.62 24.81 1.48
CA VAL A 151 14.43 25.56 1.04
C VAL A 151 13.15 25.07 1.73
N GLY A 152 13.29 24.40 2.88
CA GLY A 152 12.15 23.93 3.66
C GLY A 152 11.48 22.67 3.11
N GLY A 153 12.28 21.73 2.58
CA GLY A 153 11.84 20.42 2.11
C GLY A 153 11.20 19.53 3.18
N LEU A 154 11.03 18.25 2.84
CA LEU A 154 10.34 17.26 3.67
C LEU A 154 10.97 17.12 5.07
N LEU A 155 10.12 17.20 6.09
CA LEU A 155 10.49 16.78 7.44
C LEU A 155 10.35 15.25 7.59
N PRO A 156 11.00 14.64 8.60
CA PRO A 156 10.86 13.21 8.88
C PRO A 156 9.38 12.78 8.94
N GLY A 157 9.04 11.74 8.18
CA GLY A 157 7.69 11.16 8.11
C GLY A 157 6.70 11.88 7.17
N GLU A 158 6.93 13.14 6.77
CA GLU A 158 5.95 13.91 5.97
C GLU A 158 5.59 13.24 4.64
N GLY A 159 6.58 12.64 3.97
CA GLY A 159 6.42 12.02 2.66
C GLY A 159 6.31 10.48 2.68
N THR A 160 6.13 9.85 3.84
CA THR A 160 6.08 8.38 3.95
C THR A 160 4.69 7.91 4.39
N PHE A 161 4.17 6.93 3.65
CA PHE A 161 2.85 6.35 3.83
C PHE A 161 2.94 4.83 3.95
N CYS A 162 2.32 4.27 4.97
CA CYS A 162 2.35 2.84 5.26
C CYS A 162 1.04 2.20 4.76
N PRO A 163 1.08 1.37 3.70
CA PRO A 163 -0.11 0.73 3.18
C PRO A 163 -0.70 -0.26 4.19
N ARG A 164 -2.02 -0.21 4.34
CA ARG A 164 -2.85 -1.17 5.06
C ARG A 164 -3.94 -1.67 4.16
N VAL A 165 -4.61 -2.73 4.60
CA VAL A 165 -5.84 -3.20 3.98
C VAL A 165 -6.88 -2.10 4.13
N GLY A 166 -7.53 -1.75 3.03
CA GLY A 166 -8.64 -0.80 3.04
C GLY A 166 -9.93 -1.45 3.54
N SER A 167 -10.95 -0.63 3.73
CA SER A 167 -12.26 -1.01 4.26
C SER A 167 -13.08 -1.96 3.39
N THR A 168 -12.74 -2.06 2.10
CA THR A 168 -13.43 -2.91 1.13
C THR A 168 -12.45 -3.84 0.40
N PRO A 169 -12.92 -4.96 -0.17
CA PRO A 169 -12.07 -5.88 -0.91
C PRO A 169 -11.23 -5.19 -1.99
N ASP A 170 -9.96 -5.60 -2.09
CA ASP A 170 -8.97 -5.09 -3.04
C ASP A 170 -8.61 -3.60 -2.91
N THR A 171 -8.95 -2.96 -1.79
CA THR A 171 -8.56 -1.58 -1.50
C THR A 171 -7.43 -1.50 -0.48
N MET A 172 -6.79 -0.35 -0.44
CA MET A 172 -5.75 0.00 0.51
C MET A 172 -6.12 1.30 1.22
N SER A 173 -5.64 1.41 2.45
CA SER A 173 -5.58 2.68 3.17
C SER A 173 -4.11 3.02 3.40
N PHE A 174 -3.77 4.31 3.36
CA PHE A 174 -2.38 4.77 3.47
C PHE A 174 -2.20 5.54 4.77
N ASP A 175 -1.66 4.86 5.79
CA ASP A 175 -1.31 5.50 7.05
C ASP A 175 -0.20 6.51 6.84
N TRP A 176 -0.36 7.70 7.39
CA TRP A 176 0.71 8.69 7.39
C TRP A 176 1.72 8.39 8.48
N SER A 177 3.01 8.31 8.13
CA SER A 177 4.06 8.00 9.11
C SER A 177 4.42 9.15 10.03
N GLY A 178 4.01 10.39 9.71
CA GLY A 178 4.27 11.55 10.55
C GLY A 178 3.47 11.56 11.85
N ASN A 179 2.34 10.84 11.92
CA ASN A 179 1.60 10.65 13.16
C ASN A 179 0.74 9.37 13.11
N GLN A 180 0.87 8.52 14.12
CA GLN A 180 0.11 7.27 14.19
C GLN A 180 -1.39 7.52 14.31
N GLY A 181 -2.18 6.66 13.66
CA GLY A 181 -3.64 6.78 13.66
C GLY A 181 -4.21 7.75 12.63
N TYR A 182 -3.36 8.35 11.80
CA TYR A 182 -3.77 9.22 10.71
C TYR A 182 -3.56 8.58 9.34
N ALA A 183 -4.45 8.86 8.38
CA ALA A 183 -4.38 8.30 7.04
C ALA A 183 -4.72 9.32 5.95
N LEU A 184 -4.24 9.05 4.73
CA LEU A 184 -4.56 9.81 3.54
C LEU A 184 -6.04 9.66 3.19
N GLN A 185 -6.75 10.79 3.17
CA GLN A 185 -8.20 10.86 3.02
C GLN A 185 -8.60 11.80 1.87
N ASN A 186 -9.63 11.39 1.12
CA ASN A 186 -10.36 12.24 0.20
C ASN A 186 -11.48 13.00 0.94
N VAL A 187 -11.36 14.31 1.09
CA VAL A 187 -12.41 15.15 1.70
C VAL A 187 -13.01 16.04 0.62
N GLY A 188 -14.07 15.56 -0.02
CA GLY A 188 -14.78 16.32 -1.06
C GLY A 188 -13.93 16.72 -2.25
N GLY A 189 -12.93 15.91 -2.64
CA GLY A 189 -12.00 16.20 -3.73
C GLY A 189 -10.68 16.84 -3.29
N VAL A 190 -10.55 17.21 -2.02
CA VAL A 190 -9.29 17.73 -1.44
C VAL A 190 -8.58 16.61 -0.70
N LEU A 191 -7.27 16.45 -0.91
CA LEU A 191 -6.49 15.49 -0.13
C LEU A 191 -6.12 16.08 1.22
N LYS A 192 -6.44 15.32 2.27
CA LYS A 192 -6.13 15.64 3.66
C LYS A 192 -5.53 14.42 4.36
N ILE A 193 -4.99 14.67 5.54
CA ILE A 193 -4.70 13.62 6.50
C ILE A 193 -5.79 13.62 7.57
N GLY A 194 -6.56 12.53 7.64
CA GLY A 194 -7.66 12.37 8.58
C GLY A 194 -7.30 11.44 9.74
N TYR A 195 -7.93 11.62 10.90
CA TYR A 195 -7.75 10.77 12.07
C TYR A 195 -8.73 9.58 12.04
N ARG A 196 -8.22 8.36 12.25
CA ARG A 196 -9.00 7.12 12.14
C ARG A 196 -10.15 7.01 13.16
N GLN A 197 -10.00 7.57 14.36
CA GLN A 197 -11.00 7.36 15.43
C GLN A 197 -12.10 8.43 15.49
N SER A 198 -12.06 9.47 14.63
CA SER A 198 -13.07 10.54 14.62
C SER A 198 -14.23 10.29 13.65
N ASP A 199 -14.43 9.06 13.17
CA ASP A 199 -15.32 8.81 12.04
C ASP A 199 -16.79 8.54 12.40
N ASN A 200 -17.68 9.15 11.60
CA ASN A 200 -19.14 8.95 11.58
C ASN A 200 -19.59 7.98 10.47
N GLY A 201 -18.67 7.23 9.84
CA GLY A 201 -18.90 6.19 8.82
C GLY A 201 -18.34 6.51 7.42
N ASP A 202 -17.83 7.71 7.18
CA ASP A 202 -17.35 8.17 5.87
C ASP A 202 -15.83 7.98 5.69
N PHE A 203 -15.06 7.96 6.77
CA PHE A 203 -13.59 7.84 6.74
C PHE A 203 -13.14 6.55 6.07
N GLU A 204 -13.79 5.43 6.38
CA GLU A 204 -13.43 4.13 5.80
C GLU A 204 -13.62 4.11 4.28
N ARG A 205 -14.64 4.81 3.77
CA ARG A 205 -14.85 5.00 2.32
C ARG A 205 -13.82 5.98 1.75
N ASP A 206 -13.60 7.09 2.43
CA ASP A 206 -12.77 8.21 1.95
C ASP A 206 -11.26 7.94 2.06
N THR A 207 -10.87 6.87 2.74
CA THR A 207 -9.50 6.36 2.83
C THR A 207 -9.29 5.03 2.13
N ALA A 208 -10.26 4.59 1.30
CA ALA A 208 -10.14 3.41 0.45
C ALA A 208 -9.63 3.78 -0.95
N TRP A 209 -8.46 3.24 -1.29
CA TRP A 209 -7.74 3.54 -2.52
C TRP A 209 -7.44 2.27 -3.32
N LYS A 210 -7.37 2.39 -4.65
CA LYS A 210 -6.85 1.34 -5.54
C LYS A 210 -5.70 1.88 -6.38
N PHE A 211 -4.73 1.04 -6.69
CA PHE A 211 -3.80 1.35 -7.76
C PHE A 211 -4.43 1.04 -9.11
N GLY A 212 -4.26 1.96 -10.04
CA GLY A 212 -4.60 1.79 -11.45
C GLY A 212 -3.37 1.95 -12.32
N GLN A 213 -3.53 1.71 -13.62
CA GLN A 213 -2.48 2.00 -14.61
C GLN A 213 -2.07 3.48 -14.53
N ALA A 214 -0.79 3.76 -14.77
CA ALA A 214 -0.29 5.12 -14.92
C ALA A 214 -1.04 5.86 -16.03
N TRP A 215 -1.37 7.12 -15.79
CA TRP A 215 -2.03 7.97 -16.80
C TRP A 215 -1.04 8.51 -17.84
N ALA A 216 0.26 8.52 -17.51
CA ALA A 216 1.33 8.90 -18.40
C ALA A 216 2.58 8.06 -18.16
N SER A 217 3.39 7.88 -19.19
CA SER A 217 4.69 7.21 -19.10
C SER A 217 5.79 8.23 -18.76
N PRO A 218 6.90 7.81 -18.11
CA PRO A 218 8.09 8.63 -18.02
C PRO A 218 8.63 8.96 -19.40
N THR A 219 9.05 10.22 -19.59
CA THR A 219 9.82 10.60 -20.76
C THR A 219 11.18 9.90 -20.69
N PRO A 220 11.68 9.30 -21.79
CA PRO A 220 13.02 8.72 -21.86
C PRO A 220 14.14 9.71 -21.49
#